data_AF-A0A345NLS3-F1
#
_entry.id   AF-A0A345NLS3-F1
#
_cell.length_a   1.000
_cell.length_b   1.000
_cell.length_c   1.000
_cell.angle_alpha   90.00
_cell.angle_beta   90.00
_cell.angle_gamma   90.00
#
_symmetry.space_group_name_H-M   'P 1'
#
loop_
_entity.id
_entity.type
_entity.pdbx_description
1 polymer ?
#
loop_
_entity_poly.entity_id
_entity_poly.type
_entity_poly.pdbx_seq_one_letter_code
_entity_poly.pdbx_strand_id
1 'polypeptide(L)'
;MAGTFTDVLDEVLGALAAAARGGRDATSMLEAFEKLDQLVADLSIPLLRPDRNRGFDLLDGVCLVREGVEKLVETLTAPDIAEAQRLDAEGQALIELGSRELEPSRHDKIRALAEKEELSAFEALGLDHHRGLSRGPLSGLGEGLKEVTGLPGDDVGLHVAIEGLDLASSLVDRRRYLRLCHAVEELLLACEDVLDHSATLLELQVALLQVGARQATFATAVESGEDDLTLTGLALDLVKSVRERGLRAALIPILAAVTGEPVENIWRWRTGRLLKEATARVPQLELDVMDRVLRDSSAHEDYGFEDGEVLLQGGSVRLTTDELLDRVLEVLEFFTGMTRGILVALLRSGRPLPAVERMPRRARSELIRYFAGLHGLRDVELEQTHGTVRLSAVGSLTSWPGLVGAIFPLLSNDAVTLEGRFRAPDGRDAQATADLDAYRATMLQRHEEPECCAELLKFLPLFATTQYEGDHLLGDQDWLNVATHLVSAHVDDLSLIERLRRGKEVMARASQAGADARPIGELMARVRNLGSAQGASRAKLWQVPLSGSSCPDIRSTQW
;
A
#
# COMPACT_ATOMS: atom_id res chain seq x y z
N MET A 1 -3.91 -29.84 4.04
CA MET A 1 -5.17 -29.08 3.92
C MET A 1 -5.57 -28.85 2.47
N ALA A 2 -4.80 -28.11 1.63
CA ALA A 2 -5.17 -27.93 0.21
C ALA A 2 -5.30 -29.25 -0.58
N GLY A 3 -4.33 -30.17 -0.42
CA GLY A 3 -4.45 -31.53 -1.01
C GLY A 3 -5.65 -32.30 -0.46
N THR A 4 -5.95 -32.14 0.83
CA THR A 4 -7.04 -32.82 1.53
C THR A 4 -8.43 -32.38 1.02
N PHE A 5 -8.59 -31.12 0.61
CA PHE A 5 -9.84 -30.63 0.02
C PHE A 5 -10.04 -31.14 -1.42
N THR A 6 -9.02 -31.03 -2.28
CA THR A 6 -9.11 -31.49 -3.68
C THR A 6 -9.39 -32.98 -3.74
N ASP A 7 -8.74 -33.77 -2.88
CA ASP A 7 -8.96 -35.21 -2.78
C ASP A 7 -10.42 -35.54 -2.38
N VAL A 8 -10.98 -34.85 -1.38
CA VAL A 8 -12.37 -35.05 -0.94
C VAL A 8 -13.37 -34.60 -2.01
N LEU A 9 -13.11 -33.49 -2.70
CA LEU A 9 -13.98 -33.01 -3.79
C LEU A 9 -14.00 -33.96 -4.98
N ASP A 10 -12.84 -34.45 -5.41
CA ASP A 10 -12.72 -35.39 -6.53
C ASP A 10 -13.40 -36.72 -6.22
N GLU A 11 -13.34 -37.18 -4.96
CA GLU A 11 -14.07 -38.36 -4.50
C GLU A 11 -15.59 -38.16 -4.55
N VAL A 12 -16.09 -37.01 -4.10
CA VAL A 12 -17.53 -36.65 -4.14
C VAL A 12 -18.04 -36.57 -5.58
N LEU A 13 -17.35 -35.82 -6.45
CA LEU A 13 -17.72 -35.69 -7.86
C LEU A 13 -17.61 -37.03 -8.61
N GLY A 14 -16.58 -37.82 -8.30
CA GLY A 14 -16.39 -39.16 -8.83
C GLY A 14 -17.53 -40.11 -8.45
N ALA A 15 -17.97 -40.07 -7.19
CA ALA A 15 -19.07 -40.88 -6.68
C ALA A 15 -20.42 -40.49 -7.32
N LEU A 16 -20.70 -39.19 -7.48
CA LEU A 16 -21.90 -38.69 -8.17
C LEU A 16 -21.94 -39.13 -9.64
N ALA A 17 -20.81 -38.96 -10.35
CA ALA A 17 -20.71 -39.39 -11.74
C ALA A 17 -20.86 -40.91 -11.90
N ALA A 18 -20.41 -41.70 -10.92
CA ALA A 18 -20.63 -43.15 -10.89
C ALA A 18 -22.12 -43.49 -10.67
N ALA A 19 -22.79 -42.82 -9.73
CA ALA A 19 -24.21 -42.99 -9.45
C ALA A 19 -25.09 -42.67 -10.67
N ALA A 20 -24.81 -41.54 -11.36
CA ALA A 20 -25.52 -41.13 -12.57
C ALA A 20 -25.39 -42.12 -13.75
N ARG A 21 -24.30 -42.91 -13.80
CA ARG A 21 -23.98 -43.83 -14.91
C ARG A 21 -24.54 -45.26 -14.77
N GLY A 22 -25.15 -45.63 -13.63
CA GLY A 22 -25.91 -46.89 -13.55
C GLY A 22 -25.84 -47.71 -12.26
N GLY A 23 -25.51 -47.11 -11.10
CA GLY A 23 -25.44 -47.84 -9.83
C GLY A 23 -26.75 -47.83 -9.04
N ARG A 24 -27.27 -49.00 -8.64
CA ARG A 24 -28.26 -49.12 -7.53
C ARG A 24 -27.59 -49.06 -6.14
N ASP A 25 -26.27 -48.96 -6.11
CA ASP A 25 -25.46 -48.94 -4.88
C ASP A 25 -25.04 -47.49 -4.59
N ALA A 26 -25.56 -46.95 -3.49
CA ALA A 26 -25.28 -45.59 -3.04
C ALA A 26 -24.13 -45.51 -2.02
N THR A 27 -23.48 -46.63 -1.70
CA THR A 27 -22.47 -46.71 -0.61
C THR A 27 -21.31 -45.74 -0.83
N SER A 28 -20.72 -45.72 -2.04
CA SER A 28 -19.63 -44.79 -2.37
C SER A 28 -20.06 -43.32 -2.37
N MET A 29 -21.34 -43.04 -2.63
CA MET A 29 -21.89 -41.69 -2.56
C MET A 29 -22.04 -41.27 -1.10
N LEU A 30 -22.60 -42.12 -0.25
CA LEU A 30 -22.74 -41.87 1.20
C LEU A 30 -21.37 -41.65 1.86
N GLU A 31 -20.38 -42.50 1.58
CA GLU A 31 -19.02 -42.36 2.12
C GLU A 31 -18.36 -41.03 1.70
N ALA A 32 -18.59 -40.59 0.47
CA ALA A 32 -18.04 -39.32 -0.01
C ALA A 32 -18.73 -38.11 0.66
N PHE A 33 -20.05 -38.15 0.86
CA PHE A 33 -20.79 -37.12 1.59
C PHE A 33 -20.40 -37.07 3.07
N GLU A 34 -20.22 -38.22 3.74
CA GLU A 34 -19.74 -38.26 5.13
C GLU A 34 -18.36 -37.61 5.27
N LYS A 35 -17.46 -37.81 4.31
CA LYS A 35 -16.15 -37.13 4.29
C LYS A 35 -16.28 -35.62 4.09
N LEU A 36 -17.20 -35.17 3.23
CA LEU A 36 -17.46 -33.75 3.01
C LEU A 36 -18.07 -33.09 4.27
N ASP A 37 -19.01 -33.77 4.94
CA ASP A 37 -19.60 -33.31 6.20
C ASP A 37 -18.56 -33.27 7.32
N GLN A 38 -17.68 -34.28 7.41
CA GLN A 38 -16.58 -34.27 8.37
C GLN A 38 -15.60 -33.13 8.08
N LEU A 39 -15.30 -32.85 6.81
CA LEU A 39 -14.44 -31.73 6.43
C LEU A 39 -15.07 -30.38 6.82
N VAL A 40 -16.38 -30.20 6.61
CA VAL A 40 -17.10 -29.01 7.08
C VAL A 40 -17.06 -28.91 8.61
N ALA A 41 -17.27 -30.02 9.32
CA ALA A 41 -17.22 -30.05 10.78
C ALA A 41 -15.83 -29.67 11.30
N ASP A 42 -14.76 -30.21 10.70
CA ASP A 42 -13.38 -29.90 11.08
C ASP A 42 -13.04 -28.42 10.81
N LEU A 43 -13.47 -27.89 9.67
CA LEU A 43 -13.25 -26.47 9.29
C LEU A 43 -14.14 -25.50 10.06
N SER A 44 -15.24 -25.97 10.66
CA SER A 44 -16.13 -25.14 11.49
C SER A 44 -15.49 -24.72 12.81
N ILE A 45 -14.43 -25.41 13.23
CA ILE A 45 -13.64 -25.06 14.41
C ILE A 45 -12.76 -23.85 14.04
N PRO A 46 -12.96 -22.67 14.66
CA PRO A 46 -12.17 -21.50 14.30
C PRO A 46 -10.69 -21.72 14.58
N LEU A 47 -9.86 -21.50 13.57
CA LEU A 47 -8.42 -21.49 13.75
C LEU A 47 -7.99 -20.25 14.56
N LEU A 48 -6.87 -20.39 15.27
CA LEU A 48 -6.20 -19.24 15.90
C LEU A 48 -5.64 -18.31 14.82
N ARG A 49 -5.52 -17.02 15.12
CA ARG A 49 -4.78 -16.09 14.26
C ARG A 49 -3.31 -16.51 14.21
N PRO A 50 -2.63 -16.39 13.05
CA PRO A 50 -3.06 -15.67 11.84
C PRO A 50 -3.89 -16.50 10.84
N ASP A 51 -4.09 -17.81 11.06
CA ASP A 51 -4.75 -18.70 10.11
C ASP A 51 -6.28 -18.61 10.12
N ARG A 52 -6.85 -17.83 11.05
CA ARG A 52 -8.30 -17.66 11.21
C ARG A 52 -9.04 -17.31 9.90
N ASN A 53 -8.57 -16.33 9.14
CA ASN A 53 -9.19 -15.93 7.87
C ASN A 53 -9.18 -17.07 6.86
N ARG A 54 -8.03 -17.72 6.72
CA ARG A 54 -7.90 -18.86 5.84
C ARG A 54 -8.87 -19.98 6.24
N GLY A 55 -9.05 -20.21 7.54
CA GLY A 55 -10.07 -21.14 8.04
C GLY A 55 -11.48 -20.76 7.61
N PHE A 56 -11.85 -19.48 7.72
CA PHE A 56 -13.15 -18.98 7.27
C PHE A 56 -13.34 -19.08 5.75
N ASP A 57 -12.35 -18.67 4.96
CA ASP A 57 -12.43 -18.71 3.50
C ASP A 57 -12.53 -20.16 2.99
N LEU A 58 -11.76 -21.08 3.61
CA LEU A 58 -11.87 -22.52 3.37
C LEU A 58 -13.26 -23.05 3.72
N LEU A 59 -13.79 -22.70 4.90
CA LEU A 59 -15.11 -23.15 5.34
C LEU A 59 -16.22 -22.66 4.40
N ASP A 60 -16.22 -21.38 4.04
CA ASP A 60 -17.22 -20.80 3.14
C ASP A 60 -17.15 -21.45 1.75
N GLY A 61 -15.94 -21.58 1.19
CA GLY A 61 -15.73 -22.24 -0.09
C GLY A 61 -16.21 -23.70 -0.09
N VAL A 62 -15.90 -24.45 0.97
CA VAL A 62 -16.38 -25.84 1.12
C VAL A 62 -17.90 -25.90 1.31
N CYS A 63 -18.50 -24.97 2.06
CA CYS A 63 -19.95 -24.90 2.23
C CYS A 63 -20.67 -24.64 0.90
N LEU A 64 -20.16 -23.72 0.07
CA LEU A 64 -20.71 -23.44 -1.27
C LEU A 64 -20.61 -24.66 -2.19
N VAL A 65 -19.47 -25.34 -2.17
CA VAL A 65 -19.26 -26.58 -2.93
C VAL A 65 -20.22 -27.67 -2.46
N ARG A 66 -20.42 -27.82 -1.14
CA ARG A 66 -21.37 -28.77 -0.57
C ARG A 66 -22.80 -28.47 -1.01
N GLU A 67 -23.24 -27.21 -0.91
CA GLU A 67 -24.56 -26.78 -1.37
C GLU A 67 -24.74 -27.04 -2.87
N GLY A 68 -23.72 -26.74 -3.68
CA GLY A 68 -23.74 -27.01 -5.11
C GLY A 68 -23.84 -28.51 -5.43
N VAL A 69 -23.13 -29.35 -4.69
CA VAL A 69 -23.22 -30.81 -4.80
C VAL A 69 -24.60 -31.33 -4.34
N GLU A 70 -25.17 -30.81 -3.25
CA GLU A 70 -26.52 -31.16 -2.81
C GLU A 70 -27.55 -30.85 -3.91
N LYS A 71 -27.42 -29.70 -4.59
CA LYS A 71 -28.23 -29.34 -5.78
C LYS A 71 -28.05 -30.35 -6.92
N LEU A 72 -26.83 -30.81 -7.17
CA LEU A 72 -26.56 -31.84 -8.18
C LEU A 72 -27.20 -33.20 -7.83
N VAL A 73 -27.39 -33.52 -6.54
CA VAL A 73 -28.16 -34.70 -6.13
C VAL A 73 -29.66 -34.49 -6.33
N GLU A 74 -30.19 -33.30 -6.01
CA GLU A 74 -31.60 -32.95 -6.23
C GLU A 74 -32.00 -33.14 -7.71
N THR A 75 -31.09 -32.86 -8.65
CA THR A 75 -31.24 -33.12 -10.10
C THR A 75 -31.66 -34.55 -10.42
N LEU A 76 -31.12 -35.54 -9.70
CA LEU A 76 -31.42 -36.97 -9.93
C LEU A 76 -32.87 -37.31 -9.56
N THR A 77 -33.51 -36.45 -8.76
CA THR A 77 -34.89 -36.61 -8.27
C THR A 77 -35.85 -35.59 -8.85
N ALA A 78 -35.39 -34.75 -9.80
CA ALA A 78 -36.19 -33.70 -10.39
C ALA A 78 -37.45 -34.26 -11.11
N PRO A 79 -38.59 -33.54 -11.04
CA PRO A 79 -39.86 -34.01 -11.63
C PRO A 79 -39.86 -34.02 -13.16
N ASP A 80 -39.04 -33.18 -13.79
CA ASP A 80 -38.88 -33.10 -15.24
C ASP A 80 -37.47 -32.61 -15.65
N ILE A 81 -37.20 -32.68 -16.95
CA ILE A 81 -35.89 -32.34 -17.53
C ILE A 81 -35.57 -30.84 -17.39
N ALA A 82 -36.57 -29.96 -17.44
CA ALA A 82 -36.33 -28.53 -17.33
C ALA A 82 -35.91 -28.14 -15.91
N GLU A 83 -36.55 -28.74 -14.91
CA GLU A 83 -36.19 -28.57 -13.50
C GLU A 83 -34.84 -29.20 -13.19
N ALA A 84 -34.55 -30.38 -13.77
CA ALA A 84 -33.22 -30.97 -13.69
C ALA A 84 -32.14 -30.02 -14.24
N GLN A 85 -32.34 -29.44 -15.42
CA GLN A 85 -31.37 -28.50 -16.01
C GLN A 85 -31.19 -27.23 -15.19
N ARG A 86 -32.25 -26.73 -14.54
CA ARG A 86 -32.17 -25.56 -13.65
C ARG A 86 -31.31 -25.86 -12.41
N LEU A 87 -31.58 -26.98 -11.73
CA LEU A 87 -30.84 -27.40 -10.55
C LEU A 87 -29.37 -27.72 -10.86
N ASP A 88 -29.10 -28.33 -12.02
CA ASP A 88 -27.74 -28.58 -12.51
C ASP A 88 -26.96 -27.26 -12.69
N ALA A 89 -27.57 -26.27 -13.34
CA ALA A 89 -26.95 -24.96 -13.54
C ALA A 89 -26.73 -24.20 -12.24
N GLU A 90 -27.67 -24.25 -11.30
CA GLU A 90 -27.54 -23.64 -9.96
C GLU A 90 -26.42 -24.33 -9.16
N GLY A 91 -26.39 -25.67 -9.17
CA GLY A 91 -25.36 -26.45 -8.49
C GLY A 91 -23.96 -26.19 -9.04
N GLN A 92 -23.81 -26.19 -10.37
CA GLN A 92 -22.55 -25.87 -11.04
C GLN A 92 -22.09 -24.44 -10.73
N ALA A 93 -23.00 -23.46 -10.70
CA ALA A 93 -22.65 -22.08 -10.36
C ALA A 93 -22.13 -21.94 -8.92
N LEU A 94 -22.72 -22.68 -7.97
CA LEU A 94 -22.26 -22.73 -6.58
C LEU A 94 -20.88 -23.40 -6.44
N ILE A 95 -20.65 -24.50 -7.15
CA ILE A 95 -19.34 -25.17 -7.18
C ILE A 95 -18.26 -24.25 -7.76
N GLU A 96 -18.56 -23.55 -8.85
CA GLU A 96 -17.63 -22.60 -9.45
C GLU A 96 -17.36 -21.40 -8.54
N LEU A 97 -18.37 -20.89 -7.84
CA LEU A 97 -18.21 -19.81 -6.86
C LEU A 97 -17.36 -20.27 -5.68
N GLY A 98 -17.69 -21.42 -5.07
CA GLY A 98 -16.91 -21.97 -3.96
C GLY A 98 -15.46 -22.26 -4.36
N SER A 99 -15.23 -22.74 -5.58
CA SER A 99 -13.87 -22.95 -6.11
C SER A 99 -13.06 -21.65 -6.21
N ARG A 100 -13.70 -20.52 -6.52
CA ARG A 100 -13.05 -19.20 -6.55
C ARG A 100 -12.74 -18.68 -5.15
N GLU A 101 -13.64 -18.87 -4.18
CA GLU A 101 -13.41 -18.49 -2.78
C GLU A 101 -12.23 -19.27 -2.15
N LEU A 102 -11.95 -20.47 -2.65
CA LEU A 102 -10.80 -21.28 -2.23
C LEU A 102 -9.47 -20.84 -2.85
N GLU A 103 -9.49 -19.96 -3.85
CA GLU A 103 -8.26 -19.37 -4.37
C GLU A 103 -7.67 -18.38 -3.35
N PRO A 104 -6.36 -18.43 -3.08
CA PRO A 104 -5.73 -17.47 -2.18
C PRO A 104 -6.00 -16.02 -2.62
N SER A 105 -6.38 -15.19 -1.65
CA SER A 105 -6.61 -13.77 -1.90
C SER A 105 -5.34 -13.08 -2.42
N ARG A 106 -5.48 -11.89 -3.03
CA ARG A 106 -4.32 -11.09 -3.48
C ARG A 106 -3.35 -10.82 -2.32
N HIS A 107 -3.85 -10.48 -1.13
CA HIS A 107 -3.00 -10.23 0.04
C HIS A 107 -2.27 -11.49 0.51
N ASP A 108 -2.90 -12.66 0.41
CA ASP A 108 -2.23 -13.93 0.69
C ASP A 108 -1.12 -14.23 -0.32
N LYS A 109 -1.35 -13.93 -1.60
CA LYS A 109 -0.33 -14.07 -2.66
C LYS A 109 0.86 -13.13 -2.42
N ILE A 110 0.62 -11.88 -2.01
CA ILE A 110 1.67 -10.91 -1.66
C ILE A 110 2.48 -11.39 -0.46
N ARG A 111 1.81 -11.87 0.59
CA ARG A 111 2.48 -12.41 1.78
C ARG A 111 3.31 -13.65 1.45
N ALA A 112 2.76 -14.61 0.69
CA ALA A 112 3.49 -15.80 0.27
C ALA A 112 4.71 -15.44 -0.59
N LEU A 113 4.63 -14.38 -1.40
CA LEU A 113 5.78 -13.84 -2.11
C LEU A 113 6.83 -13.27 -1.14
N ALA A 114 6.40 -12.46 -0.17
CA ALA A 114 7.28 -11.88 0.83
C ALA A 114 8.04 -12.95 1.63
N GLU A 115 7.36 -14.00 2.08
CA GLU A 115 7.96 -15.13 2.80
C GLU A 115 8.93 -15.92 1.91
N LYS A 116 8.52 -16.23 0.68
CA LYS A 116 9.34 -17.04 -0.26
C LYS A 116 10.62 -16.32 -0.70
N GLU A 117 10.54 -15.01 -0.89
CA GLU A 117 11.66 -14.19 -1.35
C GLU A 117 12.36 -13.42 -0.22
N GLU A 118 12.01 -13.68 1.05
CA GLU A 118 12.57 -13.01 2.24
C GLU A 118 12.45 -11.47 2.18
N LEU A 119 11.39 -10.96 1.56
CA LEU A 119 11.16 -9.54 1.36
C LEU A 119 10.35 -8.94 2.52
N SER A 120 10.50 -7.64 2.73
CA SER A 120 9.54 -6.91 3.58
C SER A 120 8.15 -6.87 2.93
N ALA A 121 7.10 -6.83 3.75
CA ALA A 121 5.72 -6.79 3.26
C ALA A 121 5.46 -5.58 2.33
N PHE A 122 6.01 -4.41 2.64
CA PHE A 122 5.87 -3.21 1.81
C PHE A 122 6.62 -3.29 0.49
N GLU A 123 7.74 -4.00 0.46
CA GLU A 123 8.49 -4.25 -0.78
C GLU A 123 7.74 -5.21 -1.70
N ALA A 124 7.20 -6.31 -1.16
CA ALA A 124 6.34 -7.22 -1.91
C ALA A 124 5.08 -6.51 -2.44
N LEU A 125 4.49 -5.62 -1.63
CA LEU A 125 3.37 -4.77 -2.05
C LEU A 125 3.75 -3.83 -3.21
N GLY A 126 4.90 -3.16 -3.11
CA GLY A 126 5.41 -2.32 -4.19
C GLY A 126 5.63 -3.10 -5.48
N LEU A 127 6.22 -4.29 -5.40
CA LEU A 127 6.44 -5.17 -6.55
C LEU A 127 5.11 -5.65 -7.18
N ASP A 128 4.08 -5.90 -6.37
CA ASP A 128 2.76 -6.24 -6.87
C ASP A 128 2.16 -5.08 -7.67
N HIS A 129 2.23 -3.85 -7.15
CA HIS A 129 1.81 -2.65 -7.88
C HIS A 129 2.61 -2.42 -9.16
N HIS A 130 3.92 -2.64 -9.10
CA HIS A 130 4.78 -2.57 -10.27
C HIS A 130 4.28 -3.50 -11.40
N ARG A 131 3.88 -4.74 -11.05
CA ARG A 131 3.34 -5.71 -12.01
C ARG A 131 1.98 -5.26 -12.57
N GLY A 132 1.11 -4.73 -11.72
CA GLY A 132 -0.21 -4.23 -12.11
C GLY A 132 -0.16 -3.02 -13.06
N LEU A 133 0.83 -2.14 -12.89
CA LEU A 133 1.00 -0.92 -13.68
C LEU A 133 1.67 -1.13 -15.04
N SER A 134 1.72 -2.36 -15.55
CA SER A 134 2.58 -2.80 -16.65
C SER A 134 2.67 -1.78 -17.82
N ARG A 135 3.74 -0.97 -17.82
CA ARG A 135 4.12 0.08 -18.80
C ARG A 135 3.31 1.39 -18.81
N GLY A 136 2.50 1.68 -17.81
CA GLY A 136 1.87 2.99 -17.63
C GLY A 136 2.78 3.97 -16.89
N PRO A 137 2.66 5.29 -17.13
CA PRO A 137 3.33 6.30 -16.31
C PRO A 137 2.87 6.21 -14.84
N LEU A 138 3.70 6.64 -13.89
CA LEU A 138 3.34 6.69 -12.46
C LEU A 138 2.06 7.51 -12.19
N SER A 139 1.63 8.36 -13.12
CA SER A 139 0.32 9.03 -13.05
C SER A 139 -0.86 8.05 -13.04
N GLY A 140 -0.68 6.83 -13.56
CA GLY A 140 -1.65 5.73 -13.48
C GLY A 140 -1.69 5.00 -12.13
N LEU A 141 -0.75 5.27 -11.21
CA LEU A 141 -0.74 4.66 -9.87
C LEU A 141 -2.03 4.95 -9.11
N GLY A 142 -2.57 6.17 -9.20
CA GLY A 142 -3.81 6.53 -8.53
C GLY A 142 -5.01 5.71 -9.02
N GLU A 143 -5.13 5.51 -10.34
CA GLU A 143 -6.19 4.67 -10.92
C GLU A 143 -6.02 3.19 -10.54
N GLY A 144 -4.79 2.66 -10.62
CA GLY A 144 -4.50 1.28 -10.20
C GLY A 144 -4.81 1.03 -8.72
N LEU A 145 -4.45 1.97 -7.84
CA LEU A 145 -4.76 1.87 -6.41
C LEU A 145 -6.27 1.98 -6.13
N LYS A 146 -7.02 2.78 -6.89
CA LYS A 146 -8.48 2.82 -6.79
C LYS A 146 -9.11 1.49 -7.18
N GLU A 147 -8.63 0.87 -8.25
CA GLU A 147 -9.09 -0.45 -8.68
C GLU A 147 -8.81 -1.52 -7.61
N VAL A 148 -7.60 -1.51 -7.05
CA VAL A 148 -7.17 -2.46 -6.02
C VAL A 148 -7.96 -2.29 -4.71
N THR A 149 -8.09 -1.06 -4.23
CA THR A 149 -8.77 -0.78 -2.97
C THR A 149 -10.29 -0.78 -3.10
N GLY A 150 -10.82 -0.59 -4.31
CA GLY A 150 -12.26 -0.44 -4.57
C GLY A 150 -12.87 0.83 -3.97
N LEU A 151 -12.04 1.82 -3.61
CA LEU A 151 -12.47 3.05 -2.93
C LEU A 151 -12.41 4.26 -3.86
N PRO A 152 -13.35 5.22 -3.74
CA PRO A 152 -13.27 6.49 -4.44
C PRO A 152 -12.32 7.45 -3.70
N GLY A 153 -11.81 8.48 -4.38
CA GLY A 153 -10.92 9.51 -3.82
C GLY A 153 -9.57 9.57 -4.56
N ASP A 154 -8.91 10.73 -4.56
CA ASP A 154 -7.69 10.96 -5.35
C ASP A 154 -6.40 10.96 -4.51
N ASP A 155 -6.50 10.82 -3.18
CA ASP A 155 -5.33 10.84 -2.29
C ASP A 155 -4.61 9.48 -2.32
N VAL A 156 -3.57 9.41 -3.15
CA VAL A 156 -2.69 8.23 -3.30
C VAL A 156 -2.09 7.79 -1.97
N GLY A 157 -1.73 8.72 -1.08
CA GLY A 157 -1.13 8.39 0.21
C GLY A 157 -2.10 7.64 1.12
N LEU A 158 -3.37 8.06 1.14
CA LEU A 158 -4.44 7.37 1.85
C LEU A 158 -4.72 5.98 1.27
N HIS A 159 -4.73 5.82 -0.06
CA HIS A 159 -4.89 4.51 -0.68
C HIS A 159 -3.79 3.54 -0.26
N VAL A 160 -2.52 3.96 -0.33
CA VAL A 160 -1.38 3.13 0.10
C VAL A 160 -1.46 2.77 1.59
N ALA A 161 -1.87 3.72 2.44
CA ALA A 161 -2.04 3.47 3.86
C ALA A 161 -3.16 2.46 4.16
N ILE A 162 -4.30 2.58 3.49
CA ILE A 162 -5.43 1.63 3.61
C ILE A 162 -5.00 0.24 3.14
N GLU A 163 -4.28 0.16 2.03
CA GLU A 163 -3.82 -1.12 1.51
C GLU A 163 -2.77 -1.78 2.42
N GLY A 164 -1.87 -1.00 3.02
CA GLY A 164 -0.96 -1.50 4.04
C GLY A 164 -1.69 -2.09 5.25
N LEU A 165 -2.81 -1.47 5.68
CA LEU A 165 -3.68 -2.01 6.72
C LEU A 165 -4.41 -3.28 6.25
N ASP A 166 -4.87 -3.32 4.99
CA ASP A 166 -5.55 -4.49 4.44
C ASP A 166 -4.61 -5.68 4.24
N LEU A 167 -3.33 -5.45 3.93
CA LEU A 167 -2.29 -6.47 3.94
C LEU A 167 -2.06 -6.98 5.36
N ALA A 168 -1.94 -6.08 6.35
CA ALA A 168 -1.83 -6.47 7.76
C ALA A 168 -3.09 -7.22 8.26
N SER A 169 -4.27 -6.92 7.69
CA SER A 169 -5.54 -7.55 8.08
C SER A 169 -5.58 -9.05 7.79
N SER A 170 -4.68 -9.58 6.93
CA SER A 170 -4.60 -11.01 6.65
C SER A 170 -4.23 -11.84 7.89
N LEU A 171 -3.65 -11.21 8.93
CA LEU A 171 -3.21 -11.85 10.18
C LEU A 171 -4.28 -11.81 11.29
N VAL A 172 -5.40 -11.12 11.08
CA VAL A 172 -6.47 -10.93 12.09
C VAL A 172 -7.81 -11.42 11.54
N ASP A 173 -8.92 -11.34 12.27
CA ASP A 173 -10.24 -11.64 11.71
C ASP A 173 -10.67 -10.52 10.74
N ARG A 174 -10.52 -10.78 9.43
CA ARG A 174 -10.83 -9.84 8.36
C ARG A 174 -12.31 -9.47 8.33
N ARG A 175 -13.21 -10.40 8.67
CA ARG A 175 -14.66 -10.12 8.69
C ARG A 175 -14.97 -9.11 9.78
N ARG A 176 -14.43 -9.29 10.99
CA ARG A 176 -14.59 -8.30 12.07
C ARG A 176 -13.92 -6.98 11.71
N TYR A 177 -12.68 -7.02 11.22
CA TYR A 177 -11.94 -5.85 10.75
C TYR A 177 -12.76 -4.99 9.77
N LEU A 178 -13.41 -5.61 8.77
CA LEU A 178 -14.25 -4.89 7.81
C LEU A 178 -15.56 -4.38 8.42
N ARG A 179 -16.20 -5.13 9.32
CA ARG A 179 -17.38 -4.64 10.06
C ARG A 179 -17.05 -3.41 10.90
N LEU A 180 -15.93 -3.43 11.62
CA LEU A 180 -15.45 -2.29 12.42
C LEU A 180 -15.16 -1.08 11.53
N CYS A 181 -14.47 -1.30 10.40
CA CYS A 181 -14.22 -0.27 9.42
C CYS A 181 -15.53 0.38 8.95
N HIS A 182 -16.50 -0.43 8.53
CA HIS A 182 -17.78 0.06 8.02
C HIS A 182 -18.55 0.86 9.07
N ALA A 183 -18.64 0.35 10.30
CA ALA A 183 -19.29 1.04 11.40
C ALA A 183 -18.66 2.41 11.68
N VAL A 184 -17.33 2.50 11.69
CA VAL A 184 -16.63 3.77 11.91
C VAL A 184 -16.79 4.73 10.74
N GLU A 185 -16.68 4.21 9.53
CA GLU A 185 -16.80 4.97 8.30
C GLU A 185 -18.18 5.66 8.21
N GLU A 186 -19.27 4.90 8.39
CA GLU A 186 -20.64 5.44 8.33
C GLU A 186 -20.88 6.56 9.34
N LEU A 187 -20.33 6.41 10.55
CA LEU A 187 -20.45 7.41 11.61
C LEU A 187 -19.72 8.71 11.27
N LEU A 188 -18.52 8.61 10.71
CA LEU A 188 -17.68 9.78 10.44
C LEU A 188 -18.05 10.50 9.15
N LEU A 189 -18.54 9.78 8.14
CA LEU A 189 -19.08 10.41 6.92
C LEU A 189 -20.27 11.32 7.21
N ALA A 190 -21.02 11.06 8.28
CA ALA A 190 -22.11 11.92 8.72
C ALA A 190 -21.65 13.17 9.51
N CYS A 191 -20.35 13.30 9.83
CA CYS A 191 -19.83 14.29 10.76
C CYS A 191 -18.53 14.96 10.26
N GLU A 192 -18.68 15.85 9.29
CA GLU A 192 -17.58 16.55 8.63
C GLU A 192 -16.65 17.33 9.60
N ASP A 193 -17.21 18.02 10.60
CA ASP A 193 -16.45 18.82 11.58
C ASP A 193 -15.39 17.99 12.33
N VAL A 194 -15.63 16.70 12.54
CA VAL A 194 -14.69 15.79 13.21
C VAL A 194 -13.52 15.46 12.28
N LEU A 195 -13.81 15.25 11.00
CA LEU A 195 -12.80 14.96 9.98
C LEU A 195 -11.95 16.19 9.64
N ASP A 196 -12.44 17.40 9.89
CA ASP A 196 -11.69 18.64 9.73
C ASP A 196 -10.78 18.98 10.94
N HIS A 197 -10.88 18.22 12.03
CA HIS A 197 -10.11 18.47 13.25
C HIS A 197 -8.66 17.93 13.15
N SER A 198 -7.78 18.74 12.56
CA SER A 198 -6.38 18.39 12.25
C SER A 198 -5.58 17.80 13.41
N ALA A 199 -5.75 18.29 14.65
CA ALA A 199 -5.02 17.76 15.81
C ALA A 199 -5.42 16.30 16.15
N THR A 200 -6.65 15.89 15.83
CA THR A 200 -7.11 14.50 16.05
C THR A 200 -6.51 13.57 15.02
N LEU A 201 -6.50 13.99 13.76
CA LEU A 201 -5.88 13.22 12.69
C LEU A 201 -4.37 13.11 12.85
N LEU A 202 -3.73 14.15 13.39
CA LEU A 202 -2.31 14.10 13.74
C LEU A 202 -2.04 13.08 14.85
N GLU A 203 -2.86 13.08 15.92
CA GLU A 203 -2.71 12.09 17.00
C GLU A 203 -2.98 10.66 16.52
N LEU A 204 -3.94 10.45 15.61
CA LEU A 204 -4.17 9.14 14.99
C LEU A 204 -2.91 8.65 14.26
N GLN A 205 -2.26 9.51 13.48
CA GLN A 205 -1.01 9.17 12.80
C GLN A 205 0.13 8.89 13.79
N VAL A 206 0.27 9.70 14.83
CA VAL A 206 1.25 9.46 15.90
C VAL A 206 0.99 8.12 16.58
N ALA A 207 -0.27 7.79 16.86
CA ALA A 207 -0.67 6.53 17.47
C ALA A 207 -0.36 5.33 16.56
N LEU A 208 -0.67 5.41 15.26
CA LEU A 208 -0.29 4.41 14.26
C LEU A 208 1.22 4.15 14.27
N LEU A 209 2.02 5.22 14.25
CA LEU A 209 3.47 5.12 14.24
C LEU A 209 4.04 4.52 15.54
N GLN A 210 3.46 4.87 16.70
CA GLN A 210 3.88 4.34 17.98
C GLN A 210 3.50 2.87 18.16
N VAL A 211 2.26 2.50 17.79
CA VAL A 211 1.80 1.10 17.82
C VAL A 211 2.61 0.27 16.84
N GLY A 212 2.82 0.75 15.61
CA GLY A 212 3.66 0.10 14.62
C GLY A 212 5.08 -0.12 15.11
N ALA A 213 5.70 0.88 15.75
CA ALA A 213 7.03 0.71 16.35
C ALA A 213 7.08 -0.41 17.40
N ARG A 214 6.05 -0.51 18.25
CA ARG A 214 5.94 -1.55 19.30
C ARG A 214 5.69 -2.93 18.73
N GLN A 215 4.78 -3.05 17.77
CA GLN A 215 4.52 -4.30 17.04
C GLN A 215 5.82 -4.82 16.43
N ALA A 216 6.60 -3.89 15.89
CA ALA A 216 7.78 -4.24 15.16
C ALA A 216 9.00 -4.52 16.08
N THR A 217 9.03 -3.97 17.31
CA THR A 217 9.92 -4.45 18.38
C THR A 217 9.57 -5.87 18.80
N PHE A 218 8.27 -6.15 18.97
CA PHE A 218 7.81 -7.49 19.32
C PHE A 218 8.14 -8.52 18.23
N ALA A 219 7.86 -8.20 16.96
CA ALA A 219 8.19 -9.08 15.83
C ALA A 219 9.70 -9.39 15.75
N THR A 220 10.57 -8.39 15.92
CA THR A 220 12.02 -8.62 15.94
C THR A 220 12.46 -9.51 17.11
N ALA A 221 11.82 -9.41 18.28
CA ALA A 221 12.12 -10.29 19.41
C ALA A 221 11.69 -11.74 19.15
N VAL A 222 10.56 -11.94 18.45
CA VAL A 222 10.11 -13.27 18.00
C VAL A 222 11.14 -13.85 17.01
N GLU A 223 11.58 -13.06 16.04
CA GLU A 223 12.59 -13.47 15.05
C GLU A 223 13.96 -13.78 15.68
N SER A 224 14.37 -13.05 16.71
CA SER A 224 15.62 -13.31 17.43
C SER A 224 15.55 -14.48 18.42
N GLY A 225 14.37 -15.05 18.65
CA GLY A 225 14.16 -16.17 19.56
C GLY A 225 14.42 -15.79 21.02
N GLU A 226 13.98 -14.61 21.45
CA GLU A 226 14.00 -14.22 22.87
C GLU A 226 13.20 -15.21 23.74
N ASP A 227 13.46 -15.21 25.04
CA ASP A 227 12.74 -16.09 25.98
C ASP A 227 11.25 -15.72 26.13
N ASP A 228 10.42 -16.71 26.47
CA ASP A 228 8.96 -16.56 26.53
C ASP A 228 8.48 -15.48 27.51
N LEU A 229 9.21 -15.23 28.61
CA LEU A 229 8.86 -14.19 29.56
C LEU A 229 9.09 -12.80 28.94
N THR A 230 10.22 -12.61 28.24
CA THR A 230 10.52 -11.40 27.49
C THR A 230 9.49 -11.17 26.37
N LEU A 231 9.17 -12.20 25.59
CA LEU A 231 8.15 -12.13 24.53
C LEU A 231 6.77 -11.77 25.10
N THR A 232 6.39 -12.38 26.22
CA THR A 232 5.14 -12.08 26.94
C THR A 232 5.10 -10.62 27.39
N GLY A 233 6.18 -10.13 28.00
CA GLY A 233 6.29 -8.73 28.42
C GLY A 233 6.13 -7.75 27.24
N LEU A 234 6.82 -8.02 26.13
CA LEU A 234 6.73 -7.21 24.91
C LEU A 234 5.34 -7.26 24.26
N ALA A 235 4.69 -8.43 24.27
CA ALA A 235 3.32 -8.60 23.78
C ALA A 235 2.32 -7.78 24.62
N LEU A 236 2.45 -7.80 25.94
CA LEU A 236 1.60 -7.02 26.85
C LEU A 236 1.89 -5.51 26.75
N ASP A 237 3.15 -5.12 26.53
CA ASP A 237 3.53 -3.73 26.24
C ASP A 237 2.92 -3.24 24.91
N LEU A 238 2.83 -4.11 23.91
CA LEU A 238 2.13 -3.84 22.67
C LEU A 238 0.63 -3.63 22.92
N VAL A 239 -0.03 -4.52 23.66
CA VAL A 239 -1.45 -4.37 24.05
C VAL A 239 -1.69 -3.07 24.80
N LYS A 240 -0.82 -2.73 25.76
CA LYS A 240 -0.87 -1.47 26.52
C LYS A 240 -0.75 -0.27 25.60
N SER A 241 0.15 -0.31 24.62
CA SER A 241 0.34 0.75 23.63
C SER A 241 -0.87 0.90 22.71
N VAL A 242 -1.44 -0.22 22.23
CA VAL A 242 -2.67 -0.21 21.44
C VAL A 242 -3.82 0.39 22.26
N ARG A 243 -3.98 -0.01 23.51
CA ARG A 243 -5.04 0.50 24.40
C ARG A 243 -4.90 1.99 24.68
N GLU A 244 -3.75 2.42 25.19
CA GLU A 244 -3.57 3.78 25.70
C GLU A 244 -3.28 4.84 24.62
N ARG A 245 -2.77 4.42 23.45
CA ARG A 245 -2.50 5.31 22.31
C ARG A 245 -3.42 5.03 21.13
N GLY A 246 -3.40 3.81 20.61
CA GLY A 246 -4.14 3.43 19.41
C GLY A 246 -5.65 3.63 19.53
N LEU A 247 -6.32 2.80 20.35
CA LEU A 247 -7.76 2.84 20.58
C LEU A 247 -8.20 4.21 21.10
N ARG A 248 -7.40 4.84 21.96
CA ARG A 248 -7.68 6.21 22.41
C ARG A 248 -7.80 7.18 21.23
N ALA A 249 -6.79 7.21 20.34
CA ALA A 249 -6.78 8.11 19.19
C ALA A 249 -7.90 7.81 18.20
N ALA A 250 -8.25 6.53 18.01
CA ALA A 250 -9.36 6.13 17.13
C ALA A 250 -10.75 6.44 17.73
N LEU A 251 -10.96 6.23 19.03
CA LEU A 251 -12.27 6.39 19.67
C LEU A 251 -12.68 7.85 19.91
N ILE A 252 -11.73 8.77 20.06
CA ILE A 252 -12.02 10.20 20.24
C ILE A 252 -12.88 10.76 19.10
N PRO A 253 -12.48 10.66 17.81
CA PRO A 253 -13.30 11.17 16.71
C PRO A 253 -14.63 10.44 16.60
N ILE A 254 -14.66 9.11 16.81
CA ILE A 254 -15.90 8.32 16.75
C ILE A 254 -16.90 8.80 17.81
N LEU A 255 -16.45 8.98 19.05
CA LEU A 255 -17.30 9.46 20.13
C LEU A 255 -17.72 10.91 19.93
N ALA A 256 -16.88 11.76 19.34
CA ALA A 256 -17.25 13.13 18.99
C ALA A 256 -18.41 13.14 17.98
N ALA A 257 -18.31 12.32 16.94
CA ALA A 257 -19.37 12.17 15.94
C ALA A 257 -20.69 11.68 16.57
N VAL A 258 -20.63 10.67 17.45
CA VAL A 258 -21.84 10.04 18.02
C VAL A 258 -22.49 10.88 19.12
N THR A 259 -21.69 11.59 19.93
CA THR A 259 -22.21 12.36 21.06
C THR A 259 -22.58 13.79 20.69
N GLY A 260 -22.00 14.32 19.59
CA GLY A 260 -22.05 15.74 19.26
C GLY A 260 -21.25 16.61 20.24
N GLU A 261 -20.48 16.02 21.17
CA GLU A 261 -19.59 16.79 22.04
C GLU A 261 -18.35 17.24 21.26
N PRO A 262 -17.83 18.46 21.52
CA PRO A 262 -16.56 18.90 20.98
C PRO A 262 -15.42 17.92 21.30
N VAL A 263 -14.56 17.67 20.32
CA VAL A 263 -13.43 16.74 20.42
C VAL A 263 -12.56 17.02 21.64
N GLU A 264 -12.34 18.30 21.99
CA GLU A 264 -11.50 18.74 23.10
C GLU A 264 -12.06 18.33 24.47
N ASN A 265 -13.38 18.16 24.58
CA ASN A 265 -14.02 17.68 25.80
C ASN A 265 -13.80 16.18 25.97
N ILE A 266 -13.97 15.42 24.88
CA ILE A 266 -13.76 13.97 24.85
C ILE A 266 -12.28 13.64 25.07
N TRP A 267 -11.37 14.47 24.56
CA TRP A 267 -9.92 14.32 24.76
C TRP A 267 -9.52 14.25 26.24
N ARG A 268 -10.29 14.84 27.15
CA ARG A 268 -9.99 14.81 28.59
C ARG A 268 -10.38 13.49 29.26
N TRP A 269 -11.12 12.63 28.58
CA TRP A 269 -11.59 11.38 29.15
C TRP A 269 -10.45 10.37 29.23
N ARG A 270 -10.41 9.56 30.29
CA ARG A 270 -9.46 8.45 30.41
C ARG A 270 -9.84 7.33 29.44
N THR A 271 -8.86 6.54 29.01
CA THR A 271 -9.04 5.42 28.06
C THR A 271 -10.14 4.45 28.48
N GLY A 272 -10.20 4.07 29.78
CA GLY A 272 -11.28 3.24 30.29
C GLY A 272 -12.68 3.86 30.19
N ARG A 273 -12.80 5.20 30.29
CA ARG A 273 -14.07 5.91 30.05
C ARG A 273 -14.42 5.92 28.58
N LEU A 274 -13.46 6.19 27.69
CA LEU A 274 -13.68 6.14 26.23
C LEU A 274 -14.21 4.77 25.80
N LEU A 275 -13.57 3.69 26.26
CA LEU A 275 -14.00 2.33 25.99
C LEU A 275 -15.42 2.06 26.50
N LYS A 276 -15.72 2.44 27.76
CA LYS A 276 -17.05 2.24 28.34
C LYS A 276 -18.14 3.01 27.59
N GLU A 277 -17.89 4.27 27.23
CA GLU A 277 -18.84 5.10 26.50
C GLU A 277 -19.02 4.60 25.06
N ALA A 278 -17.94 4.17 24.40
CA ALA A 278 -18.00 3.61 23.05
C ALA A 278 -18.77 2.28 23.03
N THR A 279 -18.53 1.37 23.98
CA THR A 279 -19.33 0.14 24.13
C THR A 279 -20.82 0.44 24.29
N ALA A 280 -21.17 1.47 25.08
CA ALA A 280 -22.57 1.81 25.35
C ALA A 280 -23.28 2.50 24.18
N ARG A 281 -22.55 3.34 23.42
CA ARG A 281 -23.14 4.22 22.39
C ARG A 281 -22.94 3.72 20.97
N VAL A 282 -21.94 2.87 20.75
CA VAL A 282 -21.57 2.33 19.45
C VAL A 282 -21.38 0.82 19.55
N PRO A 283 -22.45 0.06 19.82
CA PRO A 283 -22.38 -1.40 20.01
C PRO A 283 -21.82 -2.14 18.79
N GLN A 284 -21.90 -1.54 17.59
CA GLN A 284 -21.32 -2.07 16.35
C GLN A 284 -19.79 -2.18 16.40
N LEU A 285 -19.13 -1.49 17.34
CA LEU A 285 -17.69 -1.62 17.54
C LEU A 285 -17.30 -2.87 18.34
N GLU A 286 -18.25 -3.68 18.84
CA GLU A 286 -18.01 -4.97 19.51
C GLU A 286 -16.94 -4.92 20.64
N LEU A 287 -16.75 -3.75 21.27
CA LEU A 287 -15.65 -3.51 22.23
C LEU A 287 -15.79 -4.29 23.55
N ASP A 288 -16.97 -4.84 23.81
CA ASP A 288 -17.27 -5.76 24.91
C ASP A 288 -16.70 -7.17 24.67
N VAL A 289 -16.50 -7.56 23.41
CA VAL A 289 -15.87 -8.84 23.03
C VAL A 289 -14.36 -8.81 23.24
N MET A 290 -13.73 -7.65 23.06
CA MET A 290 -12.28 -7.48 23.20
C MET A 290 -11.80 -7.87 24.61
N ASP A 291 -10.85 -8.82 24.67
CA ASP A 291 -10.39 -9.43 25.92
C ASP A 291 -10.08 -8.40 27.01
N ARG A 292 -10.93 -8.39 28.03
CA ARG A 292 -10.79 -7.48 29.17
C ARG A 292 -9.66 -7.89 30.10
N VAL A 293 -9.46 -9.19 30.31
CA VAL A 293 -8.42 -9.71 31.20
C VAL A 293 -7.05 -9.30 30.66
N LEU A 294 -6.81 -9.51 29.37
CA LEU A 294 -5.55 -9.12 28.73
C LEU A 294 -5.29 -7.60 28.82
N ARG A 295 -6.33 -6.80 28.57
CA ARG A 295 -6.24 -5.33 28.65
C ARG A 295 -5.99 -4.80 30.06
N ASP A 296 -6.63 -5.40 31.06
CA ASP A 296 -6.49 -4.98 32.45
C ASP A 296 -5.14 -5.47 33.01
N SER A 297 -4.73 -6.71 32.72
CA SER A 297 -3.40 -7.24 33.09
C SER A 297 -2.24 -6.46 32.48
N SER A 298 -2.33 -6.10 31.19
CA SER A 298 -1.31 -5.25 30.53
C SER A 298 -1.25 -3.83 31.11
N ALA A 299 -2.38 -3.27 31.54
CA ALA A 299 -2.43 -1.94 32.14
C ALA A 299 -1.81 -1.89 33.55
N HIS A 300 -1.88 -3.00 34.28
CA HIS A 300 -1.45 -3.11 35.68
C HIS A 300 -0.17 -3.92 35.89
N GLU A 301 0.43 -4.44 34.81
CA GLU A 301 1.60 -5.32 34.86
C GLU A 301 1.35 -6.55 35.76
N ASP A 302 0.10 -7.02 35.78
CA ASP A 302 -0.37 -8.17 36.56
C ASP A 302 -0.36 -9.44 35.71
N TYR A 303 0.85 -9.96 35.49
CA TYR A 303 1.11 -11.19 34.75
C TYR A 303 2.33 -11.95 35.29
N GLY A 304 2.39 -13.24 34.99
CA GLY A 304 3.51 -14.11 35.34
C GLY A 304 3.70 -15.22 34.30
N PHE A 305 4.71 -16.05 34.51
CA PHE A 305 5.00 -17.21 33.67
C PHE A 305 5.30 -18.42 34.56
N GLU A 306 4.57 -19.51 34.39
CA GLU A 306 4.71 -20.74 35.17
C GLU A 306 4.43 -21.95 34.27
N ASP A 307 5.30 -22.97 34.31
CA ASP A 307 5.14 -24.23 33.57
C ASP A 307 4.89 -24.09 32.05
N GLY A 308 5.46 -23.06 31.41
CA GLY A 308 5.25 -22.81 29.97
C GLY A 308 3.93 -22.09 29.66
N GLU A 309 3.18 -21.67 30.68
CA GLU A 309 1.93 -20.93 30.56
C GLU A 309 2.09 -19.49 31.06
N VAL A 310 1.43 -18.58 30.35
CA VAL A 310 1.27 -17.18 30.74
C VAL A 310 0.12 -17.08 31.72
N LEU A 311 0.43 -16.56 32.91
CA LEU A 311 -0.51 -16.33 33.99
C LEU A 311 -1.01 -14.90 33.93
N LEU A 312 -2.32 -14.70 33.85
CA LEU A 312 -2.97 -13.38 33.94
C LEU A 312 -3.88 -13.32 35.17
N GLN A 313 -4.19 -12.10 35.61
CA GLN A 313 -5.10 -11.83 36.73
C GLN A 313 -4.76 -12.66 37.98
N GLY A 314 -3.54 -12.50 38.49
CA GLY A 314 -3.04 -13.26 39.64
C GLY A 314 -3.05 -14.79 39.49
N GLY A 315 -2.98 -15.31 38.26
CA GLY A 315 -2.93 -16.75 37.96
C GLY A 315 -4.28 -17.45 37.77
N SER A 316 -5.39 -16.68 37.76
CA SER A 316 -6.73 -17.23 37.51
C SER A 316 -7.00 -17.56 36.05
N VAL A 317 -6.25 -16.94 35.13
CA VAL A 317 -6.27 -17.24 33.70
C VAL A 317 -4.89 -17.73 33.31
N ARG A 318 -4.86 -18.87 32.63
CA ARG A 318 -3.64 -19.50 32.10
C ARG A 318 -3.77 -19.62 30.60
N LEU A 319 -2.73 -19.22 29.88
CA LEU A 319 -2.70 -19.22 28.43
C LEU A 319 -1.39 -19.84 27.95
N THR A 320 -1.46 -20.61 26.88
CA THR A 320 -0.29 -20.91 26.06
C THR A 320 0.20 -19.65 25.33
N THR A 321 1.43 -19.67 24.82
CA THR A 321 1.98 -18.56 24.02
C THR A 321 1.14 -18.28 22.77
N ASP A 322 0.62 -19.32 22.11
CA ASP A 322 -0.23 -19.18 20.92
C ASP A 322 -1.58 -18.54 21.25
N GLU A 323 -2.18 -18.91 22.40
CA GLU A 323 -3.43 -18.29 22.88
C GLU A 323 -3.21 -16.84 23.31
N LEU A 324 -2.06 -16.50 23.89
CA LEU A 324 -1.70 -15.11 24.17
C LEU A 324 -1.59 -14.32 22.86
N LEU A 325 -0.89 -14.86 21.86
CA LEU A 325 -0.70 -14.21 20.58
C LEU A 325 -2.02 -13.97 19.84
N ASP A 326 -2.93 -14.95 19.83
CA ASP A 326 -4.28 -14.78 19.25
C ASP A 326 -5.04 -13.61 19.89
N ARG A 327 -4.98 -13.49 21.22
CA ARG A 327 -5.64 -12.40 21.97
C ARG A 327 -4.95 -11.04 21.76
N VAL A 328 -3.63 -11.02 21.59
CA VAL A 328 -2.88 -9.79 21.23
C VAL A 328 -3.26 -9.32 19.83
N LEU A 329 -3.34 -10.25 18.86
CA LEU A 329 -3.77 -9.98 17.49
C LEU A 329 -5.23 -9.52 17.45
N GLU A 330 -6.10 -10.06 18.31
CA GLU A 330 -7.46 -9.54 18.48
C GLU A 330 -7.46 -8.07 18.92
N VAL A 331 -6.64 -7.65 19.90
CA VAL A 331 -6.60 -6.24 20.31
C VAL A 331 -6.12 -5.32 19.17
N LEU A 332 -5.15 -5.78 18.38
CA LEU A 332 -4.67 -5.07 17.19
C LEU A 332 -5.76 -4.92 16.13
N GLU A 333 -6.56 -5.95 15.90
CA GLU A 333 -7.69 -5.98 14.96
C GLU A 333 -8.68 -4.85 15.20
N PHE A 334 -9.04 -4.59 16.48
CA PHE A 334 -9.93 -3.48 16.82
C PHE A 334 -9.34 -2.13 16.43
N PHE A 335 -8.06 -1.92 16.73
CA PHE A 335 -7.38 -0.67 16.41
C PHE A 335 -7.20 -0.48 14.90
N THR A 336 -6.74 -1.49 14.17
CA THR A 336 -6.51 -1.40 12.73
C THR A 336 -7.83 -1.26 11.96
N GLY A 337 -8.89 -2.00 12.36
CA GLY A 337 -10.22 -1.92 11.75
C GLY A 337 -10.85 -0.53 11.92
N MET A 338 -10.83 0.02 13.13
CA MET A 338 -11.33 1.38 13.37
C MET A 338 -10.49 2.43 12.63
N THR A 339 -9.17 2.28 12.63
CA THR A 339 -8.29 3.23 11.93
C THR A 339 -8.53 3.20 10.43
N ARG A 340 -8.68 2.01 9.84
CA ARG A 340 -9.05 1.87 8.43
C ARG A 340 -10.37 2.61 8.14
N GLY A 341 -11.39 2.45 8.99
CA GLY A 341 -12.65 3.18 8.85
C GLY A 341 -12.48 4.71 8.84
N ILE A 342 -11.62 5.24 9.70
CA ILE A 342 -11.29 6.68 9.70
C ILE A 342 -10.61 7.09 8.39
N LEU A 343 -9.63 6.31 7.91
CA LEU A 343 -8.92 6.61 6.66
C LEU A 343 -9.85 6.54 5.43
N VAL A 344 -10.77 5.58 5.41
CA VAL A 344 -11.79 5.47 4.34
C VAL A 344 -12.73 6.68 4.38
N ALA A 345 -13.18 7.10 5.56
CA ALA A 345 -14.03 8.28 5.70
C ALA A 345 -13.33 9.56 5.22
N LEU A 346 -12.04 9.73 5.54
CA LEU A 346 -11.20 10.83 5.04
C LEU A 346 -11.07 10.81 3.53
N LEU A 347 -10.74 9.64 2.96
CA LEU A 347 -10.55 9.46 1.53
C LEU A 347 -11.84 9.78 0.75
N ARG A 348 -12.98 9.25 1.20
CA ARG A 348 -14.30 9.52 0.62
C ARG A 348 -14.74 10.98 0.75
N SER A 349 -14.29 11.64 1.82
CA SER A 349 -14.54 13.06 2.05
C SER A 349 -13.60 13.98 1.28
N GLY A 350 -12.61 13.45 0.56
CA GLY A 350 -11.57 14.25 -0.10
C GLY A 350 -10.67 15.02 0.87
N ARG A 351 -10.53 14.54 2.11
CA ARG A 351 -9.74 15.18 3.17
C ARG A 351 -8.39 14.47 3.32
N PRO A 352 -7.26 15.15 3.10
CA PRO A 352 -5.95 14.53 3.27
C PRO A 352 -5.59 14.40 4.76
N LEU A 353 -4.64 13.53 5.06
CA LEU A 353 -4.03 13.49 6.39
C LEU A 353 -3.16 14.74 6.62
N PRO A 354 -3.14 15.31 7.84
CA PRO A 354 -2.21 16.39 8.16
C PRO A 354 -0.77 15.87 8.08
N ALA A 355 0.15 16.69 7.56
CA ALA A 355 1.56 16.33 7.50
C ALA A 355 2.13 16.16 8.92
N VAL A 356 2.85 15.06 9.15
CA VAL A 356 3.58 14.82 10.40
C VAL A 356 4.97 15.43 10.29
N GLU A 357 5.37 16.24 11.26
CA GLU A 357 6.67 16.93 11.25
C GLU A 357 7.87 15.98 11.10
N ARG A 358 7.77 14.77 11.67
CA ARG A 358 8.81 13.73 11.57
C ARG A 358 8.23 12.32 11.59
N MET A 359 8.50 11.55 10.54
CA MET A 359 8.27 10.11 10.54
C MET A 359 9.44 9.35 11.20
N PRO A 360 9.18 8.31 12.02
CA PRO A 360 10.19 7.41 12.55
C PRO A 360 11.07 6.81 11.45
N ARG A 361 12.35 6.58 11.74
CA ARG A 361 13.32 6.03 10.77
C ARG A 361 12.81 4.74 10.11
N ARG A 362 12.23 3.83 10.89
CA ARG A 362 11.69 2.56 10.39
C ARG A 362 10.56 2.76 9.39
N ALA A 363 9.56 3.60 9.70
CA ALA A 363 8.46 3.90 8.79
C ALA A 363 8.96 4.50 7.47
N ARG A 364 9.95 5.40 7.53
CA ARG A 364 10.60 5.93 6.34
C ARG A 364 11.30 4.83 5.53
N SER A 365 12.01 3.92 6.20
CA SER A 365 12.63 2.77 5.53
C SER A 365 11.61 1.88 4.82
N GLU A 366 10.49 1.52 5.46
CA GLU A 366 9.45 0.70 4.81
C GLU A 366 8.82 1.41 3.61
N LEU A 367 8.56 2.72 3.70
CA LEU A 367 8.08 3.50 2.55
C LEU A 367 9.11 3.57 1.41
N ILE A 368 10.41 3.67 1.73
CA ILE A 368 11.47 3.60 0.72
C ILE A 368 11.47 2.23 0.06
N ARG A 369 11.31 1.14 0.82
CA ARG A 369 11.20 -0.23 0.25
C ARG A 369 9.97 -0.38 -0.64
N TYR A 370 8.84 0.18 -0.23
CA TYR A 370 7.64 0.24 -1.07
C TYR A 370 7.89 0.94 -2.40
N PHE A 371 8.47 2.15 -2.39
CA PHE A 371 8.76 2.88 -3.61
C PHE A 371 9.83 2.18 -4.47
N ALA A 372 10.84 1.57 -3.87
CA ALA A 372 11.81 0.76 -4.60
C ALA A 372 11.13 -0.45 -5.27
N GLY A 373 10.25 -1.16 -4.55
CA GLY A 373 9.40 -2.23 -5.09
C GLY A 373 8.54 -1.78 -6.27
N LEU A 374 7.88 -0.62 -6.13
CA LEU A 374 7.07 0.01 -7.19
C LEU A 374 7.89 0.30 -8.46
N HIS A 375 9.19 0.52 -8.29
CA HIS A 375 10.14 0.76 -9.38
C HIS A 375 10.85 -0.51 -9.88
N GLY A 376 10.42 -1.70 -9.45
CA GLY A 376 10.90 -3.01 -9.92
C GLY A 376 12.15 -3.52 -9.20
N LEU A 377 12.45 -2.97 -8.01
CA LEU A 377 13.60 -3.35 -7.21
C LEU A 377 13.21 -4.16 -5.97
N ARG A 378 14.11 -5.02 -5.52
CA ARG A 378 14.01 -5.83 -4.30
C ARG A 378 15.34 -5.88 -3.53
N ASP A 379 15.38 -6.56 -2.39
CA ASP A 379 16.54 -6.68 -1.51
C ASP A 379 17.11 -5.30 -1.12
N VAL A 380 16.22 -4.41 -0.69
CA VAL A 380 16.52 -2.98 -0.59
C VAL A 380 17.24 -2.64 0.72
N GLU A 381 18.47 -2.14 0.58
CA GLU A 381 19.32 -1.68 1.67
C GLU A 381 19.61 -0.18 1.58
N LEU A 382 19.68 0.48 2.75
CA LEU A 382 20.03 1.89 2.86
C LEU A 382 21.20 2.12 3.82
N GLU A 383 22.26 2.70 3.29
CA GLU A 383 23.41 3.18 4.07
C GLU A 383 23.45 4.71 4.03
N GLN A 384 23.82 5.35 5.13
CA GLN A 384 24.05 6.80 5.16
C GLN A 384 25.46 7.09 5.67
N THR A 385 26.24 7.78 4.84
CA THR A 385 27.64 8.16 5.14
C THR A 385 27.87 9.62 4.74
N HIS A 386 28.25 10.48 5.69
CA HIS A 386 28.73 11.85 5.45
C HIS A 386 27.98 12.66 4.36
N GLY A 387 26.66 12.83 4.53
CA GLY A 387 25.85 13.60 3.57
C GLY A 387 25.48 12.85 2.29
N THR A 388 25.92 11.60 2.13
CA THR A 388 25.49 10.70 1.05
C THR A 388 24.61 9.60 1.61
N VAL A 389 23.49 9.34 0.95
CA VAL A 389 22.66 8.15 1.15
C VAL A 389 22.93 7.20 0.00
N ARG A 390 23.20 5.93 0.29
CA ARG A 390 23.36 4.87 -0.70
C ARG A 390 22.20 3.90 -0.60
N LEU A 391 21.53 3.69 -1.72
CA LEU A 391 20.47 2.71 -1.92
C LEU A 391 21.06 1.55 -2.72
N SER A 392 21.10 0.36 -2.13
CA SER A 392 21.48 -0.88 -2.82
C SER A 392 20.23 -1.74 -3.02
N ALA A 393 20.06 -2.33 -4.21
CA ALA A 393 18.94 -3.22 -4.49
C ALA A 393 19.24 -4.17 -5.66
N VAL A 394 18.40 -5.19 -5.82
CA VAL A 394 18.42 -6.15 -6.92
C VAL A 394 17.19 -5.94 -7.81
N GLY A 395 17.34 -5.98 -9.12
CA GLY A 395 16.21 -5.88 -10.06
C GLY A 395 16.47 -4.97 -11.25
N SER A 396 15.42 -4.78 -12.05
CA SER A 396 15.45 -3.92 -13.24
C SER A 396 14.73 -2.63 -12.93
N LEU A 397 15.52 -1.58 -12.65
CA LEU A 397 14.98 -0.27 -12.32
C LEU A 397 14.17 0.31 -13.49
N THR A 398 12.93 0.72 -13.22
CA THR A 398 12.06 1.31 -14.24
C THR A 398 12.40 2.77 -14.52
N SER A 399 12.65 3.56 -13.45
CA SER A 399 12.95 4.99 -13.58
C SER A 399 13.73 5.47 -12.35
N TRP A 400 15.00 5.84 -12.56
CA TRP A 400 15.81 6.45 -11.51
C TRP A 400 15.27 7.79 -11.00
N PRO A 401 14.89 8.75 -11.87
CA PRO A 401 14.40 10.05 -11.41
C PRO A 401 13.05 9.94 -10.70
N GLY A 402 12.19 9.01 -11.15
CA GLY A 402 10.92 8.71 -10.50
C GLY A 402 11.15 8.17 -9.08
N LEU A 403 12.08 7.23 -8.92
CA LEU A 403 12.44 6.68 -7.61
C LEU A 403 13.02 7.76 -6.69
N VAL A 404 13.95 8.59 -7.18
CA VAL A 404 14.52 9.71 -6.42
C VAL A 404 13.41 10.67 -5.99
N GLY A 405 12.52 11.04 -6.92
CA GLY A 405 11.37 11.91 -6.70
C GLY A 405 10.42 11.38 -5.62
N ALA A 406 10.22 10.07 -5.55
CA ALA A 406 9.38 9.42 -4.55
C ALA A 406 10.05 9.36 -3.16
N ILE A 407 11.36 9.10 -3.10
CA ILE A 407 12.03 8.82 -1.83
C ILE A 407 12.73 10.03 -1.19
N PHE A 408 13.10 11.07 -1.95
CA PHE A 408 13.84 12.21 -1.39
C PHE A 408 13.13 12.90 -0.20
N PRO A 409 11.78 13.01 -0.13
CA PRO A 409 11.12 13.61 1.02
C PRO A 409 11.28 12.78 2.32
N LEU A 410 11.63 11.50 2.19
CA LEU A 410 11.84 10.58 3.29
C LEU A 410 13.28 10.59 3.81
N LEU A 411 14.21 11.19 3.08
CA LEU A 411 15.63 11.27 3.46
C LEU A 411 15.90 12.44 4.41
N SER A 412 16.98 12.35 5.20
CA SER A 412 17.39 13.47 6.07
C SER A 412 17.73 14.70 5.23
N ASN A 413 17.45 15.90 5.75
CA ASN A 413 17.87 17.15 5.12
C ASN A 413 19.41 17.27 5.05
N ASP A 414 20.15 16.54 5.88
CA ASP A 414 21.62 16.51 5.83
C ASP A 414 22.16 15.70 4.64
N ALA A 415 21.31 14.90 3.98
CA ALA A 415 21.70 14.14 2.80
C ALA A 415 21.70 15.05 1.57
N VAL A 416 22.85 15.26 0.95
CA VAL A 416 23.03 16.06 -0.26
C VAL A 416 22.97 15.16 -1.50
N THR A 417 23.50 13.95 -1.42
CA THR A 417 23.59 13.04 -2.58
C THR A 417 22.88 11.73 -2.28
N LEU A 418 22.19 11.20 -3.30
CA LEU A 418 21.68 9.84 -3.31
C LEU A 418 22.44 9.02 -4.37
N GLU A 419 23.09 7.94 -3.94
CA GLU A 419 23.74 6.94 -4.80
C GLU A 419 22.85 5.71 -4.92
N GLY A 420 22.57 5.26 -6.15
CA GLY A 420 21.93 3.98 -6.44
C GLY A 420 22.95 2.93 -6.88
N ARG A 421 22.88 1.73 -6.32
CA ARG A 421 23.63 0.55 -6.76
C ARG A 421 22.65 -0.59 -7.01
N PHE A 422 22.48 -0.95 -8.27
CA PHE A 422 21.46 -1.91 -8.66
C PHE A 422 22.11 -3.11 -9.33
N ARG A 423 21.79 -4.31 -8.86
CA ARG A 423 22.21 -5.54 -9.52
C ARG A 423 21.04 -6.12 -10.31
N ALA A 424 21.16 -6.14 -11.63
CA ALA A 424 20.18 -6.80 -12.47
C ALA A 424 20.20 -8.33 -12.24
N PRO A 425 19.09 -9.05 -12.52
CA PRO A 425 19.03 -10.50 -12.38
C PRO A 425 20.04 -11.27 -13.24
N ASP A 426 20.52 -10.67 -14.32
CA ASP A 426 21.57 -11.21 -15.20
C ASP A 426 23.00 -10.99 -14.67
N GLY A 427 23.15 -10.36 -13.49
CA GLY A 427 24.41 -10.10 -12.82
C GLY A 427 25.10 -8.80 -13.23
N ARG A 428 24.50 -7.98 -14.10
CA ARG A 428 25.04 -6.65 -14.42
C ARG A 428 24.79 -5.67 -13.27
N ASP A 429 25.82 -4.93 -12.90
CA ASP A 429 25.72 -3.86 -11.91
C ASP A 429 25.50 -2.52 -12.63
N ALA A 430 24.47 -1.77 -12.22
CA ALA A 430 24.18 -0.41 -12.64
C ALA A 430 24.41 0.55 -11.47
N GLN A 431 24.90 1.76 -11.77
CA GLN A 431 25.15 2.80 -10.78
C GLN A 431 24.37 4.05 -11.14
N ALA A 432 23.86 4.76 -10.14
CA ALA A 432 23.11 5.98 -10.36
C ALA A 432 23.46 7.02 -9.30
N THR A 433 23.33 8.30 -9.63
CA THR A 433 23.56 9.40 -8.70
C THR A 433 22.50 10.48 -8.88
N ALA A 434 22.14 11.17 -7.80
CA ALA A 434 21.25 12.31 -7.83
C ALA A 434 21.61 13.31 -6.73
N ASP A 435 21.54 14.61 -7.06
CA ASP A 435 21.65 15.71 -6.10
C ASP A 435 20.28 15.98 -5.47
N LEU A 436 20.13 15.68 -4.18
CA LEU A 436 18.89 15.83 -3.43
C LEU A 436 18.51 17.30 -3.21
N ASP A 437 19.47 18.22 -3.18
CA ASP A 437 19.17 19.65 -3.03
C ASP A 437 18.45 20.20 -4.26
N ALA A 438 18.75 19.67 -5.46
CA ALA A 438 18.01 20.01 -6.67
C ALA A 438 16.53 19.59 -6.56
N TYR A 439 16.24 18.40 -6.02
CA TYR A 439 14.87 17.90 -5.80
C TYR A 439 14.13 18.74 -4.75
N ARG A 440 14.78 19.06 -3.62
CA ARG A 440 14.21 19.93 -2.59
C ARG A 440 13.90 21.34 -3.11
N ALA A 441 14.84 21.94 -3.84
CA ALA A 441 14.65 23.27 -4.42
C ALA A 441 13.46 23.30 -5.39
N THR A 442 13.26 22.24 -6.16
CA THR A 442 12.15 22.09 -7.10
C THR A 442 10.80 21.99 -6.38
N MET A 443 10.73 21.32 -5.22
CA MET A 443 9.50 21.26 -4.43
C MET A 443 9.14 22.56 -3.72
N LEU A 444 10.13 23.39 -3.34
CA LEU A 444 9.88 24.67 -2.66
C LEU A 444 9.35 25.77 -3.59
N GLN A 445 9.45 25.60 -4.91
CA GLN A 445 8.91 26.56 -5.88
C GLN A 445 7.38 26.45 -5.95
N ARG A 446 6.68 27.57 -5.73
CA ARG A 446 5.21 27.67 -5.81
C ARG A 446 4.70 27.12 -7.15
N HIS A 447 3.53 26.49 -7.13
CA HIS A 447 2.77 26.18 -8.34
C HIS A 447 2.37 27.51 -9.02
N GLU A 448 3.17 27.95 -9.98
CA GLU A 448 2.69 28.91 -10.99
C GLU A 448 1.80 28.14 -11.97
N GLU A 449 0.78 28.80 -12.55
CA GLU A 449 -0.08 28.18 -13.57
C GLU A 449 0.81 27.57 -14.67
N PRO A 450 0.65 26.26 -14.97
CA PRO A 450 1.62 25.56 -15.80
C PRO A 450 1.44 25.95 -17.27
N GLU A 451 2.22 26.91 -17.74
CA GLU A 451 2.64 26.91 -19.13
C GLU A 451 3.74 25.84 -19.29
N CYS A 452 3.63 24.98 -20.30
CA CYS A 452 4.57 23.86 -20.56
C CYS A 452 6.06 24.29 -20.49
N CYS A 453 6.38 25.53 -20.89
CA CYS A 453 7.71 26.11 -20.79
C CYS A 453 8.20 26.38 -19.35
N ALA A 454 7.30 26.80 -18.44
CA ALA A 454 7.64 27.05 -17.05
C ALA A 454 7.92 25.74 -16.28
N GLU A 455 7.15 24.69 -16.57
CA GLU A 455 7.40 23.36 -16.01
C GLU A 455 8.74 22.78 -16.49
N LEU A 456 9.05 22.87 -17.79
CA LEU A 456 10.34 22.41 -18.31
C LEU A 456 11.51 23.10 -17.61
N LEU A 457 11.47 24.44 -17.47
CA LEU A 457 12.50 25.22 -16.75
C LEU A 457 12.66 24.77 -15.30
N LYS A 458 11.55 24.50 -14.61
CA LYS A 458 11.53 24.04 -13.22
C LYS A 458 12.27 22.72 -13.04
N PHE A 459 12.17 21.79 -13.99
CA PHE A 459 12.79 20.45 -13.88
C PHE A 459 14.21 20.35 -14.46
N LEU A 460 14.71 21.36 -15.21
CA LEU A 460 16.09 21.35 -15.74
C LEU A 460 17.18 21.07 -14.71
N PRO A 461 17.12 21.61 -13.46
CA PRO A 461 18.11 21.29 -12.45
C PRO A 461 18.16 19.80 -12.15
N LEU A 462 17.02 19.10 -12.10
CA LEU A 462 16.97 17.65 -11.83
C LEU A 462 17.63 16.86 -12.95
N PHE A 463 17.35 17.22 -14.21
CA PHE A 463 17.96 16.57 -15.38
C PHE A 463 19.47 16.78 -15.42
N ALA A 464 19.96 17.92 -14.96
CA ALA A 464 21.38 18.22 -14.95
C ALA A 464 22.16 17.48 -13.86
N THR A 465 21.53 17.16 -12.72
CA THR A 465 22.20 16.59 -11.54
C THR A 465 21.85 15.13 -11.27
N THR A 466 21.04 14.50 -12.12
CA THR A 466 20.67 13.09 -12.02
C THR A 466 21.37 12.30 -13.13
N GLN A 467 22.08 11.24 -12.75
CA GLN A 467 22.81 10.36 -13.67
C GLN A 467 22.43 8.90 -13.44
N TYR A 468 22.44 8.10 -14.50
CA TYR A 468 22.24 6.66 -14.48
C TYR A 468 23.26 6.00 -15.41
N GLU A 469 23.99 5.01 -14.92
CA GLU A 469 25.12 4.34 -15.58
C GLU A 469 26.23 5.29 -16.06
N GLY A 470 26.35 6.45 -15.42
CA GLY A 470 27.30 7.51 -15.80
C GLY A 470 26.78 8.43 -16.90
N ASP A 471 25.63 8.13 -17.50
CA ASP A 471 24.96 8.97 -18.47
C ASP A 471 23.96 9.92 -17.80
N HIS A 472 23.81 11.12 -18.37
CA HIS A 472 22.77 12.06 -17.96
C HIS A 472 21.42 11.68 -18.59
N LEU A 473 20.33 12.11 -17.95
CA LEU A 473 18.97 11.78 -18.40
C LEU A 473 18.62 12.32 -19.79
N LEU A 474 19.24 13.44 -20.18
CA LEU A 474 19.03 14.09 -21.47
C LEU A 474 20.33 14.06 -22.27
N GLY A 475 20.25 13.60 -23.52
CA GLY A 475 21.37 13.67 -24.46
C GLY A 475 21.60 15.08 -24.99
N ASP A 476 22.72 15.30 -25.67
CA ASP A 476 23.09 16.60 -26.27
C ASP A 476 21.98 17.19 -27.15
N GLN A 477 21.33 16.34 -27.96
CA GLN A 477 20.27 16.76 -28.86
C GLN A 477 18.98 17.13 -28.10
N ASP A 478 18.69 16.47 -26.98
CA ASP A 478 17.51 16.78 -26.17
C ASP A 478 17.67 18.13 -25.48
N TRP A 479 18.86 18.43 -24.96
CA TRP A 479 19.18 19.76 -24.44
C TRP A 479 19.02 20.86 -25.49
N LEU A 480 19.44 20.62 -26.75
CA LEU A 480 19.22 21.55 -27.85
C LEU A 480 17.73 21.68 -28.21
N ASN A 481 16.96 20.59 -28.19
CA ASN A 481 15.52 20.61 -28.46
C ASN A 481 14.77 21.42 -27.40
N VAL A 482 15.10 21.21 -26.11
CA VAL A 482 14.54 21.98 -25.00
C VAL A 482 14.91 23.46 -25.12
N ALA A 483 16.16 23.79 -25.43
CA ALA A 483 16.59 25.16 -25.68
C ALA A 483 15.83 25.79 -26.87
N THR A 484 15.66 25.04 -27.96
CA THR A 484 14.94 25.49 -29.15
C THR A 484 13.48 25.77 -28.81
N HIS A 485 12.83 24.89 -28.06
CA HIS A 485 11.47 25.08 -27.58
C HIS A 485 11.35 26.31 -26.69
N LEU A 486 12.16 26.43 -25.62
CA LEU A 486 12.06 27.54 -24.67
C LEU A 486 12.44 28.90 -25.27
N VAL A 487 13.30 28.92 -26.29
CA VAL A 487 13.69 30.14 -26.99
C VAL A 487 12.70 30.47 -28.12
N SER A 488 11.98 29.51 -28.68
CA SER A 488 11.15 29.71 -29.89
C SER A 488 9.64 29.58 -29.67
N ALA A 489 9.20 28.97 -28.57
CA ALA A 489 7.80 28.98 -28.15
C ALA A 489 7.42 30.38 -27.63
N HIS A 490 6.13 30.75 -27.77
CA HIS A 490 5.59 32.00 -27.21
C HIS A 490 6.33 33.27 -27.65
N VAL A 491 6.80 33.32 -28.91
CA VAL A 491 7.51 34.48 -29.51
C VAL A 491 6.75 35.79 -29.33
N ASP A 492 5.42 35.71 -29.33
CA ASP A 492 4.52 36.85 -29.23
C ASP A 492 4.24 37.29 -27.78
N ASP A 493 4.42 36.38 -26.81
CA ASP A 493 4.09 36.61 -25.40
C ASP A 493 5.33 36.97 -24.56
N LEU A 494 6.52 36.58 -25.01
CA LEU A 494 7.78 36.77 -24.28
C LEU A 494 8.75 37.70 -25.02
N SER A 495 9.32 38.65 -24.26
CA SER A 495 10.37 39.53 -24.79
C SER A 495 11.60 38.75 -25.25
N LEU A 496 12.34 39.29 -26.22
CA LEU A 496 13.62 38.72 -26.68
C LEU A 496 14.61 38.51 -25.53
N ILE A 497 14.65 39.43 -24.56
CA ILE A 497 15.55 39.35 -23.40
C ILE A 497 15.19 38.14 -22.54
N GLU A 498 13.91 37.92 -22.29
CA GLU A 498 13.43 36.80 -21.49
C GLU A 498 13.69 35.46 -22.17
N ARG A 499 13.46 35.37 -23.49
CA ARG A 499 13.79 34.18 -24.28
C ARG A 499 15.28 33.86 -24.25
N LEU A 500 16.14 34.87 -24.37
CA LEU A 500 17.59 34.69 -24.25
C LEU A 500 18.01 34.33 -22.81
N ARG A 501 17.31 34.81 -21.78
CA ARG A 501 17.54 34.43 -20.39
C ARG A 501 17.25 32.94 -20.17
N ARG A 502 16.11 32.45 -20.66
CA ARG A 502 15.74 31.03 -20.65
C ARG A 502 16.74 30.18 -21.41
N GLY A 503 17.15 30.60 -22.61
CA GLY A 503 18.21 29.91 -23.37
C GLY A 503 19.55 29.83 -22.62
N LYS A 504 19.96 30.90 -21.93
CA LYS A 504 21.16 30.90 -21.07
C LYS A 504 21.05 29.92 -19.91
N GLU A 505 19.86 29.83 -19.32
CA GLU A 505 19.59 28.90 -18.24
C GLU A 505 19.73 27.45 -18.73
N VAL A 506 19.11 27.10 -19.86
CA VAL A 506 19.27 25.76 -20.47
C VAL A 506 20.75 25.48 -20.79
N MET A 507 21.47 26.44 -21.38
CA MET A 507 22.89 26.30 -21.70
C MET A 507 23.74 26.03 -20.46
N ALA A 508 23.46 26.73 -19.35
CA ALA A 508 24.16 26.53 -18.09
C ALA A 508 23.88 25.14 -17.49
N ARG A 509 22.63 24.67 -17.56
CA ARG A 509 22.23 23.35 -17.07
C ARG A 509 22.78 22.21 -17.94
N ALA A 510 22.75 22.36 -19.26
CA ALA A 510 23.40 21.43 -20.19
C ALA A 510 24.91 21.33 -19.90
N SER A 511 25.59 22.47 -19.67
CA SER A 511 27.01 22.48 -19.31
C SER A 511 27.28 21.79 -17.96
N GLN A 512 26.41 22.00 -16.97
CA GLN A 512 26.47 21.31 -15.67
C GLN A 512 26.28 19.78 -15.84
N ALA A 513 25.43 19.37 -16.78
CA ALA A 513 25.19 17.99 -17.18
C ALA A 513 26.28 17.42 -18.11
N GLY A 514 27.41 18.11 -18.29
CA GLY A 514 28.48 17.67 -19.19
C GLY A 514 28.11 17.58 -20.68
N ALA A 515 26.95 18.07 -21.09
CA ALA A 515 26.48 18.06 -22.48
C ALA A 515 27.17 19.14 -23.34
N ASP A 516 27.26 18.92 -24.65
CA ASP A 516 27.82 19.93 -25.57
C ASP A 516 26.88 21.13 -25.70
N ALA A 517 27.18 22.20 -24.96
CA ALA A 517 26.37 23.42 -24.95
C ALA A 517 26.64 24.37 -26.14
N ARG A 518 27.62 24.08 -27.02
CA ARG A 518 27.96 24.96 -28.17
C ARG A 518 26.78 25.20 -29.12
N PRO A 519 25.99 24.17 -29.51
CA PRO A 519 24.83 24.37 -30.39
C PRO A 519 23.75 25.29 -29.78
N ILE A 520 23.56 25.26 -28.45
CA ILE A 520 22.64 26.15 -27.74
C ILE A 520 23.15 27.60 -27.78
N GLY A 521 24.46 27.79 -27.60
CA GLY A 521 25.11 29.10 -27.75
C GLY A 521 24.94 29.68 -29.15
N GLU A 522 25.08 28.86 -30.19
CA GLU A 522 24.82 29.27 -31.57
C GLU A 522 23.37 29.65 -31.83
N LEU A 523 22.41 28.86 -31.32
CA LEU A 523 20.98 29.17 -31.39
C LEU A 523 20.69 30.55 -30.78
N MET A 524 21.19 30.81 -29.57
CA MET A 524 21.00 32.09 -28.90
C MET A 524 21.63 33.26 -29.67
N ALA A 525 22.82 33.07 -30.26
CA ALA A 525 23.48 34.08 -31.08
C ALA A 525 22.65 34.41 -32.33
N ARG A 526 22.06 33.40 -32.98
CA ARG A 526 21.18 33.57 -34.14
C ARG A 526 19.90 34.31 -33.77
N VAL A 527 19.26 33.96 -32.65
CA VAL A 527 18.04 34.63 -32.17
C VAL A 527 18.30 36.09 -31.80
N ARG A 528 19.45 36.39 -31.19
CA ARG A 528 19.90 37.77 -30.93
C ARG A 528 20.06 38.59 -32.22
N ASN A 529 20.58 37.99 -33.28
CA ASN A 529 20.78 38.63 -34.59
C ASN A 529 19.47 38.83 -35.38
N LEU A 530 18.43 38.05 -35.08
CA LEU A 530 17.10 38.25 -35.68
C LEU A 530 16.35 39.43 -35.06
N GLY A 531 16.55 39.69 -33.75
CA GLY A 531 15.93 40.81 -33.05
C GLY A 531 16.49 42.19 -33.42
N SER A 532 17.66 42.27 -34.05
CA SER A 532 18.26 43.51 -34.54
C SER A 532 17.86 43.88 -35.98
N ALA A 533 17.22 42.97 -36.71
CA ALA A 533 16.74 43.20 -38.06
C ALA A 533 15.30 43.74 -38.04
N GLN A 534 15.13 45.04 -38.25
CA GLN A 534 13.81 45.63 -38.52
C GLN A 534 13.14 44.86 -39.69
N GLY A 535 12.05 44.13 -39.40
CA GLY A 535 11.17 43.55 -40.43
C GLY A 535 11.26 42.02 -40.67
N ALA A 536 11.86 41.22 -39.78
CA ALA A 536 11.81 39.76 -39.94
C ALA A 536 10.41 39.20 -39.57
N SER A 537 9.60 38.85 -40.57
CA SER A 537 8.28 38.23 -40.41
C SER A 537 8.33 36.92 -39.62
N ARG A 538 7.31 36.64 -38.80
CA ARG A 538 7.06 35.40 -38.02
C ARG A 538 7.46 34.08 -38.73
N ALA A 539 7.35 34.01 -40.06
CA ALA A 539 7.73 32.84 -40.87
C ALA A 539 9.22 32.45 -40.84
N LYS A 540 10.14 33.39 -40.56
CA LYS A 540 11.60 33.11 -40.55
C LYS A 540 12.10 32.43 -39.27
N LEU A 541 11.32 32.44 -38.19
CA LEU A 541 11.68 31.72 -36.95
C LEU A 541 11.32 30.23 -37.03
N TRP A 542 10.25 29.89 -37.76
CA TRP A 542 9.75 28.51 -37.91
C TRP A 542 10.41 27.73 -39.07
N GLN A 543 11.06 28.42 -40.02
CA GLN A 543 11.64 27.81 -41.23
C GLN A 543 13.16 27.60 -41.18
N VAL A 544 13.81 27.71 -40.02
CA VAL A 544 15.26 27.43 -39.96
C VAL A 544 15.43 25.93 -39.72
N PRO A 545 15.86 25.15 -40.72
CA PRO A 545 16.21 23.75 -40.48
C PRO A 545 17.45 23.78 -39.59
N LEU A 546 17.38 23.14 -38.42
CA LEU A 546 18.60 22.60 -37.82
C LEU A 546 19.16 21.66 -38.89
N SER A 547 20.33 21.99 -39.41
CA SER A 547 20.94 21.24 -40.49
C SER A 547 21.14 19.79 -40.03
N GLY A 548 20.30 18.88 -40.55
CA GLY A 548 20.43 17.44 -40.37
C GLY A 548 19.45 16.78 -39.41
N SER A 549 18.13 16.95 -39.57
CA SER A 549 17.13 15.88 -39.33
C SER A 549 15.72 16.38 -39.60
N SER A 550 14.92 15.52 -40.22
CA SER A 550 13.46 15.61 -40.28
C SER A 550 12.90 15.86 -38.88
N CYS A 551 12.01 16.85 -38.76
CA CYS A 551 11.19 17.09 -37.58
C CYS A 551 10.52 15.77 -37.15
N PRO A 552 10.88 15.17 -36.00
CA PRO A 552 10.17 14.02 -35.49
C PRO A 552 8.84 14.49 -34.92
N ASP A 553 7.77 13.81 -35.30
CA ASP A 553 6.44 13.96 -34.73
C ASP A 553 6.53 13.79 -33.19
N ILE A 554 6.26 14.85 -32.42
CA ILE A 554 6.22 14.83 -30.94
C ILE A 554 4.91 14.15 -30.50
N ARG A 555 4.71 12.91 -30.92
CA ARG A 555 3.58 12.06 -30.52
C ARG A 555 4.02 10.68 -30.01
N SER A 556 5.33 10.41 -29.88
CA SER A 556 5.82 9.07 -29.51
C SER A 556 6.85 8.99 -28.39
N THR A 557 7.10 10.06 -27.62
CA THR A 557 7.83 9.94 -26.36
C THR A 557 6.83 9.69 -25.23
N GLN A 558 6.56 8.42 -24.97
CA GLN A 558 6.02 7.99 -23.68
C GLN A 558 7.10 8.24 -22.62
N TRP A 559 6.78 9.13 -21.68
CA TRP A 559 7.40 9.22 -20.35
C TRP A 559 6.35 8.81 -19.33
#